data_AF-F8PZU5-F1
#
_entry.id   AF-F8PZU5-F1
#
_cell.length_a   1.000
_cell.length_b   1.000
_cell.length_c   1.000
_cell.angle_alpha   90.00
_cell.angle_beta   90.00
_cell.angle_gamma   90.00
#
_symmetry.space_group_name_H-M   'P 1'
#
loop_
_entity.id
_entity.type
_entity.pdbx_description
1 polymer ?
#
loop_
_entity_poly.entity_id
_entity_poly.type
_entity_poly.pdbx_seq_one_letter_code
_entity_poly.pdbx_strand_id
1 'polypeptide(L)' 'LPLQKLPTPITCKNVDGTTNKNGKITHCTYQRIDAGGQNRFTKFLLTGLDGEDVLLGFPWLRKVNPVINWK' A
#
# COMPACT_ATOMS: atom_id res chain seq x y z
N LEU A 1 -12.33 -9.24 0.71
CA LEU A 1 -11.63 -8.68 -0.48
C LEU A 1 -11.12 -9.84 -1.34
N PRO A 2 -11.25 -9.81 -2.67
CA PRO A 2 -10.64 -10.84 -3.52
C PRO A 2 -9.11 -10.74 -3.43
N LEU A 3 -8.45 -11.82 -3.01
CA LEU A 3 -7.00 -11.84 -2.80
C LEU A 3 -6.30 -12.62 -3.91
N GLN A 4 -5.15 -12.10 -4.34
CA GLN A 4 -4.26 -12.76 -5.27
C GLN A 4 -2.92 -13.03 -4.59
N LYS A 5 -2.46 -14.28 -4.61
CA LYS A 5 -1.15 -14.66 -4.09
C LYS A 5 -0.05 -14.08 -4.98
N LEU A 6 1.00 -13.54 -4.38
CA LEU A 6 2.16 -13.07 -5.11
C LEU A 6 3.01 -14.27 -5.57
N PRO A 7 3.56 -14.25 -6.79
CA PRO A 7 4.50 -15.29 -7.25
C PRO A 7 5.75 -15.39 -6.36
N THR A 8 6.18 -14.26 -5.80
CA THR A 8 7.35 -14.17 -4.92
C THR A 8 6.99 -13.31 -3.70
N PRO A 9 7.10 -13.84 -2.47
CA PRO A 9 6.88 -13.06 -1.26
C PRO A 9 7.87 -11.90 -1.13
N ILE A 10 7.40 -10.75 -0.66
CA ILE A 10 8.21 -9.53 -0.53
C ILE A 10 8.54 -9.31 0.94
N THR A 11 9.81 -9.10 1.28
CA THR A 11 10.21 -8.70 2.64
C THR A 11 9.77 -7.26 2.90
N CYS A 12 8.87 -7.07 3.86
CA CYS A 12 8.44 -5.74 4.30
C CYS A 12 9.41 -5.25 5.38
N LYS A 13 10.07 -4.11 5.13
CA LYS A 13 10.93 -3.44 6.10
C LYS A 13 10.26 -2.15 6.57
N ASN A 14 10.33 -1.91 7.88
CA ASN A 14 9.92 -0.67 8.49
C ASN A 14 10.97 0.43 8.25
N VAL A 15 10.63 1.67 8.58
CA VAL A 15 11.51 2.84 8.42
C VAL A 15 12.78 2.72 9.26
N ASP A 16 12.68 2.11 10.44
CA ASP A 16 13.81 1.83 11.34
C ASP A 16 14.72 0.68 10.86
N GLY A 17 14.40 0.07 9.71
CA GLY A 17 15.16 -1.03 9.12
C GLY A 17 14.80 -2.42 9.63
N THR A 18 13.94 -2.54 10.64
CA THR A 18 13.44 -3.82 11.13
C THR A 18 12.52 -4.47 10.09
N THR A 19 12.36 -5.80 10.16
CA THR A 19 11.33 -6.48 9.37
C THR A 19 9.99 -6.30 10.03
N ASN A 20 8.94 -6.06 9.23
CA ASN A 20 7.58 -5.94 9.74
C ASN A 20 7.23 -7.20 10.56
N LYS A 21 6.65 -7.01 11.75
CA LYS A 21 6.32 -8.09 12.69
C LYS A 21 5.36 -9.14 12.11
N ASN A 22 4.57 -8.74 11.11
CA ASN A 22 3.63 -9.62 10.39
C ASN A 22 4.30 -10.38 9.23
N GLY A 23 5.63 -10.28 9.11
CA GLY A 23 6.42 -11.05 8.17
C GLY A 23 6.41 -10.51 6.74
N LYS A 24 6.48 -11.44 5.78
CA LYS A 24 6.55 -11.12 4.35
C LYS A 24 5.16 -10.84 3.78
N ILE A 25 5.09 -9.92 2.83
CA ILE A 25 3.91 -9.70 2.00
C ILE A 25 3.77 -10.88 1.05
N THR A 26 2.65 -11.57 1.12
CA THR A 26 2.37 -12.77 0.31
C THR A 26 1.20 -12.61 -0.64
N HIS A 27 0.37 -11.59 -0.44
CA HIS A 27 -0.85 -11.37 -1.21
C HIS A 27 -1.00 -9.91 -1.61
N CYS A 28 -1.79 -9.70 -2.65
CA CYS A 28 -2.27 -8.39 -3.08
C CYS A 28 -3.77 -8.41 -3.36
N THR A 29 -4.37 -7.23 -3.36
CA THR A 29 -5.74 -6.99 -3.83
C THR A 29 -5.74 -5.82 -4.81
N TYR A 30 -6.82 -5.68 -5.59
CA TYR A 30 -7.04 -4.49 -6.41
C TYR A 30 -8.29 -3.78 -5.94
N GLN A 31 -8.15 -2.51 -5.56
CA GLN A 31 -9.25 -1.70 -5.05
C GLN A 31 -9.31 -0.36 -5.79
N ARG A 32 -10.50 0.23 -5.87
CA ARG A 32 -10.63 1.65 -6.23
C ARG A 32 -10.30 2.51 -5.02
N ILE A 33 -9.50 3.53 -5.24
CA ILE A 33 -9.24 4.61 -4.28
C ILE A 33 -9.90 5.86 -4.84
N ASP A 34 -10.59 6.60 -3.97
CA ASP A 34 -10.94 7.98 -4.21
C ASP A 34 -10.05 8.87 -3.33
N ALA A 35 -9.16 9.64 -3.96
CA ALA A 35 -8.24 10.52 -3.25
C ALA A 35 -7.92 11.75 -4.11
N GLY A 36 -8.05 12.94 -3.51
CA GLY A 36 -7.78 14.21 -4.20
C GLY A 36 -8.67 14.43 -5.43
N GLY A 37 -9.93 13.96 -5.39
CA GLY A 37 -10.86 14.02 -6.51
C GLY A 37 -10.54 13.08 -7.66
N GLN A 38 -9.60 12.14 -7.47
CA GLN A 38 -9.25 11.13 -8.46
C GLN A 38 -9.69 9.74 -8.02
N ASN A 39 -10.48 9.07 -8.87
CA ASN A 39 -10.83 7.66 -8.69
C ASN A 39 -9.89 6.76 -9.50
N ARG A 40 -9.08 5.94 -8.81
CA ARG A 40 -8.07 5.09 -9.46
C ARG A 40 -8.12 3.65 -8.97
N PHE A 41 -8.10 2.72 -9.92
CA PHE A 41 -7.89 1.30 -9.62
C PHE A 41 -6.41 1.06 -9.28
N THR A 42 -6.15 0.59 -8.07
CA THR A 42 -4.81 0.48 -7.48
C THR A 42 -4.59 -0.93 -6.97
N LYS A 43 -3.40 -1.47 -7.24
CA LYS A 43 -2.92 -2.71 -6.65
C LYS A 43 -2.37 -2.41 -5.25
N PHE A 44 -2.92 -3.07 -4.25
CA PHE A 44 -2.47 -3.00 -2.87
C PHE A 44 -1.73 -4.26 -2.46
N LEU A 45 -0.62 -4.08 -1.75
CA LEU A 45 0.12 -5.16 -1.12
C LEU A 45 -0.40 -5.34 0.31
N LEU A 46 -0.65 -6.58 0.72
CA LEU A 46 -1.21 -6.87 2.03
C LEU A 46 -0.12 -7.14 3.05
N THR A 47 -0.09 -6.31 4.08
CA THR A 47 0.74 -6.45 5.27
C THR A 47 -0.03 -5.93 6.47
N GLY A 48 0.36 -6.33 7.68
CA GLY A 48 -0.20 -5.73 8.87
C GLY A 48 0.47 -4.38 9.13
N LEU A 49 -0.35 -3.34 9.17
CA LEU A 49 0.02 -1.98 9.50
C LEU A 49 -0.39 -1.70 10.95
N ASP A 50 0.36 -0.84 11.61
CA ASP A 50 0.02 -0.37 12.95
C ASP A 50 -0.67 1.00 12.82
N GLY A 51 -1.93 1.09 13.24
CA GLY A 51 -2.70 2.34 13.32
C GLY A 51 -3.36 2.83 12.02
N GLU A 52 -2.88 2.39 10.86
CA GLU A 52 -3.39 2.81 9.55
C GLU A 52 -3.99 1.64 8.75
N ASP A 53 -5.05 1.90 7.99
CA ASP A 53 -5.63 0.88 7.10
C ASP A 53 -4.84 0.72 5.79
N VAL A 54 -4.25 1.82 5.30
CA VAL A 54 -3.59 1.89 3.99
C VAL A 54 -2.41 2.85 4.03
N LEU A 55 -1.26 2.41 3.50
CA LEU A 55 -0.13 3.29 3.20
C LEU A 55 -0.01 3.52 1.69
N LEU A 56 -0.10 4.78 1.27
CA LEU A 56 0.16 5.19 -0.10
C LEU A 56 1.59 5.72 -0.22
N GLY A 57 2.49 4.84 -0.65
CA GLY A 57 3.90 5.17 -0.82
C GLY A 57 4.16 6.15 -1.98
N PHE A 58 5.39 6.65 -2.02
CA PHE A 58 5.88 7.58 -3.04
C PHE A 58 5.60 7.16 -4.50
N PRO A 59 5.71 5.88 -4.92
CA PRO A 59 5.37 5.48 -6.29
C PRO A 59 3.92 5.80 -6.68
N TRP A 60 2.98 5.69 -5.73
CA TRP A 60 1.59 6.03 -5.95
C TRP A 60 1.41 7.55 -6.05
N LEU A 61 2.00 8.30 -5.11
CA LEU A 61 1.95 9.77 -5.10
C LEU A 61 2.50 10.36 -6.40
N ARG A 62 3.66 9.87 -6.88
CA ARG A 62 4.26 10.31 -8.14
C ARG A 62 3.38 10.01 -9.36
N LYS A 63 2.64 8.89 -9.34
CA LYS A 63 1.78 8.48 -10.45
C LYS A 63 0.48 9.29 -10.51
N VAL A 64 -0.13 9.54 -9.36
CA VAL A 64 -1.44 10.21 -9.26
C VAL A 64 -1.29 11.73 -9.22
N ASN A 65 -0.16 12.22 -8.69
CA ASN A 65 0.14 13.62 -8.45
C ASN A 65 -1.06 14.38 -7.84
N PRO A 66 -1.64 13.88 -6.73
CA PRO A 66 -2.78 14.54 -6.12
C PRO A 66 -2.36 15.88 -5.51
N VAL A 67 -3.32 16.80 -5.39
CA VAL A 67 -3.13 17.98 -4.55
C VAL A 67 -3.15 17.53 -3.09
N ILE A 68 -2.03 17.71 -2.40
CA ILE A 68 -1.90 17.37 -0.98
C ILE A 68 -2.16 18.63 -0.16
N ASN A 69 -3.22 18.63 0.63
CA ASN A 69 -3.39 19.61 1.67
C ASN A 69 -2.56 19.19 2.90
N TRP A 70 -1.47 19.91 3.17
CA TRP A 70 -0.58 19.67 4.31
C TRP A 70 -1.03 20.34 5.62
N LYS A 71 -2.19 20.99 5.61
CA LYS A 71 -2.75 21.74 6.75
C LYS A 71 -3.94 21.01 7.37
#